data_AF-A0A3C1I4F5-F1
#
_entry.id   AF-A0A3C1I4F5-F1
#
_cell.length_a   1.000
_cell.length_b   1.000
_cell.length_c   1.000
_cell.angle_alpha   90.00
_cell.angle_beta   90.00
_cell.angle_gamma   90.00
#
_symmetry.space_group_name_H-M   'P 1'
#
loop_
_entity.id
_entity.type
_entity.pdbx_description
1 polymer ?
#
loop_
_entity_poly.entity_id
_entity_poly.type
_entity_poly.pdbx_seq_one_letter_code
_entity_poly.pdbx_strand_id
1 'polypeptide(L)'
;MKDRAKWKKIVGWTLFLIAIGFFCLQMGFLFLHVRYQVEYIDNRIFYMINLLFVVFLAVALLVLLKLKNSHQVIIASIGVIFFLTNIVLLENSNQQIRNITSISPSLSKIFSVKENVQSGEAIYYRPYYGILARPKEVLENKINGNNKVKWLAKDIAVLTYKDKNGDIQQFVGTYGDRKGGLSYYYVGAEIHGVWQGDNVTVTSGPDGINVTVGNESELFSWENLEQFGTLAIVLKKDNEAVWTIALKENFEVHSDASKPTVGNISLYKATMEENQPIILNYIDSN
;
A
#
# COMPACT_ATOMS: atom_id res chain seq x y z
N MET A 1 -37.57 -29.20 -21.00
CA MET A 1 -37.89 -29.06 -19.55
C MET A 1 -36.87 -29.74 -18.63
N LYS A 2 -36.36 -30.93 -19.00
CA LYS A 2 -35.29 -31.66 -18.27
C LYS A 2 -33.98 -30.86 -18.12
N ASP A 3 -33.57 -30.14 -19.17
CA ASP A 3 -32.29 -29.41 -19.16
C ASP A 3 -32.29 -28.21 -18.22
N ARG A 4 -33.43 -27.51 -18.07
CA ARG A 4 -33.57 -26.40 -17.12
C ARG A 4 -33.45 -26.87 -15.66
N ALA A 5 -34.00 -28.03 -15.33
CA ALA A 5 -33.89 -28.59 -13.99
C ALA A 5 -32.46 -29.06 -13.67
N LYS A 6 -31.77 -29.63 -14.67
CA LYS A 6 -30.36 -30.01 -14.58
C LYS A 6 -29.45 -28.79 -14.38
N TRP A 7 -29.68 -27.73 -15.16
CA TRP A 7 -28.94 -26.47 -15.06
C TRP A 7 -29.11 -25.79 -13.70
N LYS A 8 -30.34 -25.73 -13.16
CA LYS A 8 -30.60 -25.19 -11.82
C LYS A 8 -29.80 -25.91 -10.73
N LYS A 9 -29.74 -27.25 -10.79
CA LYS A 9 -28.95 -28.04 -9.84
C LYS A 9 -27.46 -27.74 -9.96
N ILE A 10 -26.92 -27.66 -11.17
CA ILE A 10 -25.50 -27.35 -11.39
C ILE A 10 -25.17 -25.98 -10.79
N VAL A 11 -25.93 -24.94 -11.16
CA VAL A 11 -25.72 -23.57 -10.66
C VAL A 11 -25.83 -23.52 -9.14
N GLY A 12 -26.87 -24.14 -8.56
CA GLY A 12 -27.06 -24.16 -7.11
C GLY A 12 -25.87 -24.78 -6.37
N TRP A 13 -25.36 -25.92 -6.85
CA TRP A 13 -24.19 -26.57 -6.26
C TRP A 13 -22.91 -25.76 -6.44
N THR A 14 -22.71 -25.12 -7.60
CA THR A 14 -21.57 -24.22 -7.83
C THR A 14 -21.59 -23.05 -6.84
N LEU A 15 -22.73 -22.37 -6.68
CA LEU A 15 -22.86 -21.27 -5.73
C LEU A 15 -22.65 -21.73 -4.28
N PHE A 16 -23.15 -22.91 -3.93
CA PHE A 16 -22.95 -23.50 -2.60
C PHE A 16 -21.46 -23.76 -2.32
N LEU A 17 -20.72 -24.32 -3.28
CA LEU A 17 -19.28 -24.55 -3.16
C LEU A 17 -18.50 -23.24 -3.04
N ILE A 18 -18.88 -22.21 -3.80
CA ILE A 18 -18.29 -20.87 -3.69
C ILE A 18 -18.54 -20.28 -2.28
N ALA A 19 -19.76 -20.42 -1.75
CA ALA A 19 -20.07 -19.97 -0.39
C ALA A 19 -19.22 -20.69 0.66
N ILE A 20 -19.07 -22.02 0.55
CA ILE A 20 -18.16 -22.78 1.42
C ILE A 20 -16.72 -22.25 1.30
N GLY A 21 -16.26 -21.94 0.09
CA GLY A 21 -14.95 -21.34 -0.12
C GLY A 21 -14.74 -20.04 0.66
N PHE A 22 -15.69 -19.10 0.58
CA PHE A 22 -15.64 -17.86 1.36
C PHE A 22 -15.73 -18.09 2.87
N PHE A 23 -16.57 -19.04 3.31
CA PHE A 23 -16.65 -19.42 4.72
C PHE A 23 -15.30 -19.96 5.22
N CYS A 24 -14.68 -20.89 4.50
CA CYS A 24 -13.37 -21.43 4.84
C CYS A 24 -12.28 -20.36 4.84
N LEU A 25 -12.30 -19.44 3.87
CA LEU A 25 -11.39 -18.29 3.83
C LEU A 25 -11.54 -17.41 5.09
N GLN A 26 -12.77 -17.12 5.49
CA GLN A 26 -13.08 -16.29 6.66
C GLN A 26 -12.67 -16.99 7.96
N MET A 27 -12.98 -18.28 8.11
CA MET A 27 -12.55 -19.07 9.27
C MET A 27 -11.03 -19.20 9.35
N GLY A 28 -10.37 -19.41 8.20
CA GLY A 28 -8.91 -19.41 8.10
C GLY A 28 -8.31 -18.06 8.51
N PHE A 29 -8.89 -16.94 8.06
CA PHE A 29 -8.49 -15.61 8.49
C PHE A 29 -8.63 -15.43 10.00
N LEU A 30 -9.78 -15.76 10.60
CA LEU A 30 -9.99 -15.61 12.04
C LEU A 30 -8.98 -16.43 12.85
N PHE A 31 -8.69 -17.66 12.42
CA PHE A 31 -7.65 -18.49 13.03
C PHE A 31 -6.27 -17.85 12.95
N LEU A 32 -5.89 -17.34 11.77
CA LEU A 32 -4.60 -16.68 11.57
C LEU A 32 -4.51 -15.36 12.36
N HIS A 33 -5.59 -14.58 12.41
CA HIS A 33 -5.66 -13.32 13.14
C HIS A 33 -5.37 -13.55 14.63
N VAL A 34 -6.08 -14.51 15.26
CA VAL A 34 -5.87 -14.84 16.68
C VAL A 34 -4.44 -15.36 16.94
N ARG A 35 -3.93 -16.24 16.07
CA ARG A 35 -2.64 -16.91 16.30
C ARG A 35 -1.42 -16.04 15.98
N TYR A 36 -1.52 -15.19 14.97
CA TYR A 36 -0.39 -14.52 14.35
C TYR A 36 -0.53 -13.00 14.29
N GLN A 37 -1.62 -12.44 14.84
CA GLN A 37 -1.92 -11.01 14.81
C GLN A 37 -1.84 -10.43 13.38
N VAL A 38 -2.27 -11.24 12.40
CA VAL A 38 -2.41 -10.79 11.01
C VAL A 38 -3.77 -10.13 10.83
N GLU A 39 -3.81 -9.11 10.01
CA GLU A 39 -5.03 -8.43 9.63
C GLU A 39 -5.17 -8.47 8.11
N TYR A 40 -6.39 -8.23 7.62
CA TYR A 40 -6.53 -7.89 6.21
C TYR A 40 -5.81 -6.57 5.94
N ILE A 41 -5.23 -6.49 4.73
CA ILE A 41 -4.54 -5.30 4.25
C ILE A 41 -5.48 -4.09 4.13
N ASP A 42 -6.77 -4.37 4.03
CA ASP A 42 -7.85 -3.40 4.03
C ASP A 42 -9.00 -3.97 4.86
N ASN A 43 -9.45 -3.25 5.89
CA ASN A 43 -10.50 -3.75 6.79
C ASN A 43 -11.82 -4.03 6.06
N ARG A 44 -12.04 -3.38 4.91
CA ARG A 44 -13.25 -3.57 4.09
C ARG A 44 -13.35 -5.00 3.54
N ILE A 45 -12.22 -5.67 3.33
CA ILE A 45 -12.16 -7.05 2.80
C ILE A 45 -12.90 -8.03 3.70
N PHE A 46 -12.81 -7.87 5.03
CA PHE A 46 -13.51 -8.70 6.00
C PHE A 46 -15.02 -8.73 5.73
N TYR A 47 -15.61 -7.55 5.59
CA TYR A 47 -17.05 -7.40 5.36
C TYR A 47 -17.44 -7.83 3.95
N MET A 48 -16.62 -7.54 2.94
CA MET A 48 -16.86 -7.97 1.56
C MET A 48 -16.91 -9.49 1.43
N ILE A 49 -16.00 -10.22 2.08
CA ILE A 49 -16.01 -11.69 2.08
C ILE A 49 -17.28 -12.22 2.74
N ASN A 50 -17.68 -11.65 3.89
CA ASN A 50 -18.92 -12.02 4.57
C ASN A 50 -20.17 -11.75 3.71
N LEU A 51 -20.23 -10.60 3.03
CA LEU A 51 -21.34 -10.25 2.13
C LEU A 51 -21.44 -11.25 0.97
N LEU A 52 -20.31 -11.59 0.34
CA LEU A 52 -20.28 -12.58 -0.74
C LEU A 52 -20.72 -13.95 -0.24
N PHE A 53 -20.24 -14.39 0.92
CA PHE A 53 -20.66 -15.64 1.56
C PHE A 53 -22.18 -15.70 1.74
N VAL A 54 -22.79 -14.67 2.35
CA VAL A 54 -24.23 -14.61 2.63
C VAL A 54 -25.05 -14.65 1.33
N VAL A 55 -24.65 -13.86 0.33
CA VAL A 55 -25.34 -13.82 -0.97
C VAL A 55 -25.28 -15.18 -1.67
N PHE A 56 -24.08 -15.76 -1.78
CA PHE A 56 -23.91 -17.05 -2.46
C PHE A 56 -24.65 -18.17 -1.74
N LEU A 57 -24.60 -18.21 -0.40
CA LEU A 57 -25.30 -19.21 0.39
C LEU A 57 -26.82 -19.07 0.25
N ALA A 58 -27.37 -17.87 0.39
CA ALA A 58 -28.81 -17.64 0.30
C ALA A 58 -29.35 -18.04 -1.08
N VAL A 59 -28.68 -17.62 -2.16
CA VAL A 59 -29.09 -17.99 -3.53
C VAL A 59 -28.95 -19.50 -3.76
N ALA A 60 -27.87 -20.12 -3.28
CA ALA A 60 -27.68 -21.56 -3.40
C ALA A 60 -28.81 -22.35 -2.72
N LEU A 61 -29.19 -21.98 -1.49
CA LEU A 61 -30.26 -22.63 -0.74
C LEU A 61 -31.61 -22.47 -1.45
N LEU A 62 -31.92 -21.28 -1.95
CA LEU A 62 -33.17 -21.02 -2.68
C LEU A 62 -33.27 -21.80 -4.00
N VAL A 63 -32.14 -22.06 -4.66
CA VAL A 63 -32.09 -22.81 -5.93
C VAL A 63 -32.10 -24.33 -5.71
N LEU A 64 -31.36 -24.83 -4.71
CA LEU A 64 -31.19 -26.27 -4.47
C LEU A 64 -32.36 -26.88 -3.71
N LEU A 65 -32.91 -26.16 -2.72
CA LEU A 65 -33.95 -26.69 -1.86
C LEU A 65 -35.33 -26.40 -2.46
N LYS A 66 -36.15 -27.45 -2.60
CA LYS A 66 -37.57 -27.30 -2.93
C LYS A 66 -38.35 -26.86 -1.68
N LEU A 67 -38.16 -25.60 -1.32
CA LEU A 67 -38.76 -25.00 -0.13
C LEU A 67 -40.19 -24.55 -0.42
N LYS A 68 -41.05 -24.61 0.61
CA LYS A 68 -42.34 -23.89 0.59
C LYS A 68 -42.08 -22.38 0.57
N ASN A 69 -43.00 -21.60 -0.01
CA ASN A 69 -42.87 -20.14 -0.10
C ASN A 69 -42.55 -19.49 1.26
N SER A 70 -43.13 -19.98 2.36
CA SER A 70 -42.83 -19.48 3.71
C SER A 70 -41.36 -19.62 4.10
N HIS A 71 -40.72 -20.74 3.78
CA HIS A 71 -39.31 -20.99 4.12
C HIS A 71 -38.37 -20.20 3.21
N GLN A 72 -38.75 -19.99 1.94
CA GLN A 72 -38.00 -19.12 1.04
C GLN A 72 -37.98 -17.68 1.57
N VAL A 73 -39.12 -17.18 2.04
CA VAL A 73 -39.22 -15.85 2.67
C VAL A 73 -38.35 -15.77 3.93
N ILE A 74 -38.35 -16.81 4.77
CA ILE A 74 -37.51 -16.86 5.98
C ILE A 74 -36.01 -16.78 5.62
N ILE A 75 -35.54 -17.63 4.70
CA ILE A 75 -34.11 -17.64 4.29
C ILE A 75 -33.72 -16.29 3.68
N ALA A 76 -34.57 -15.74 2.81
CA ALA A 76 -34.34 -14.43 2.21
C ALA A 76 -34.27 -13.33 3.28
N SER A 77 -35.18 -13.35 4.26
CA SER A 77 -35.21 -12.37 5.35
C SER A 77 -33.96 -12.44 6.22
N ILE A 78 -33.52 -13.64 6.59
CA ILE A 78 -32.27 -13.85 7.34
C ILE A 78 -31.08 -13.34 6.52
N GLY A 79 -30.99 -13.69 5.23
CA GLY A 79 -29.93 -13.22 4.35
C GLY A 79 -29.89 -11.69 4.25
N VAL A 80 -31.04 -11.04 4.12
CA VAL A 80 -31.16 -9.57 4.09
C VAL A 80 -30.70 -8.95 5.41
N ILE A 81 -31.09 -9.51 6.56
CA ILE A 81 -30.65 -9.01 7.86
C ILE A 81 -29.13 -9.11 7.99
N PHE A 82 -28.54 -10.27 7.68
CA PHE A 82 -27.07 -10.44 7.71
C PHE A 82 -26.34 -9.50 6.76
N PHE A 83 -26.90 -9.29 5.56
CA PHE A 83 -26.37 -8.37 4.57
C PHE A 83 -26.37 -6.93 5.10
N LEU A 84 -27.50 -6.44 5.62
CA LEU A 84 -27.62 -5.10 6.19
C LEU A 84 -26.69 -4.90 7.38
N THR A 85 -26.59 -5.88 8.28
CA THR A 85 -25.66 -5.82 9.42
C THR A 85 -24.21 -5.67 8.96
N ASN A 86 -23.76 -6.41 7.95
CA ASN A 86 -22.40 -6.28 7.44
C ASN A 86 -22.15 -4.92 6.76
N ILE A 87 -23.16 -4.34 6.09
CA ILE A 87 -23.06 -2.97 5.55
C ILE A 87 -22.90 -1.95 6.68
N VAL A 88 -23.71 -2.04 7.73
CA VAL A 88 -23.62 -1.13 8.88
C VAL A 88 -22.27 -1.24 9.57
N LEU A 89 -21.77 -2.48 9.78
CA LEU A 89 -20.46 -2.70 10.39
C LEU A 89 -19.30 -2.21 9.50
N LEU A 90 -19.39 -2.38 8.18
CA LEU A 90 -18.44 -1.85 7.22
C LEU A 90 -18.37 -0.31 7.29
N GLU A 91 -19.52 0.35 7.30
CA GLU A 91 -19.61 1.80 7.39
C GLU A 91 -19.04 2.31 8.72
N ASN A 92 -19.45 1.71 9.85
CA ASN A 92 -18.91 2.05 11.15
C ASN A 92 -17.38 1.84 11.21
N SER A 93 -16.88 0.74 10.62
CA SER A 93 -15.44 0.49 10.54
C SER A 93 -14.70 1.54 9.71
N ASN A 94 -15.29 2.04 8.62
CA ASN A 94 -14.67 3.07 7.77
C ASN A 94 -14.71 4.45 8.44
N GLN A 95 -15.72 4.72 9.26
CA GLN A 95 -15.80 5.96 10.04
C GLN A 95 -14.77 6.00 11.17
N GLN A 96 -14.40 4.84 11.72
CA GLN A 96 -13.36 4.74 12.74
C GLN A 96 -11.96 4.67 12.14
N ILE A 97 -11.79 3.87 11.08
CA ILE A 97 -10.51 3.58 10.45
C ILE A 97 -10.58 3.86 8.95
N ARG A 98 -9.82 4.86 8.50
CA ARG A 98 -9.60 5.13 7.08
C ARG A 98 -8.48 4.22 6.56
N ASN A 99 -8.78 3.42 5.54
CA ASN A 99 -7.82 2.52 4.91
C ASN A 99 -7.20 3.24 3.69
N ILE A 100 -5.91 3.52 3.75
CA ILE A 100 -5.12 4.12 2.67
C ILE A 100 -4.38 2.98 1.98
N THR A 101 -4.95 2.48 0.88
CA THR A 101 -4.40 1.33 0.15
C THR A 101 -4.11 1.68 -1.31
N SER A 102 -3.01 1.14 -1.84
CA SER A 102 -2.64 1.31 -3.25
C SER A 102 -1.93 0.06 -3.76
N ILE A 103 -2.23 -0.36 -4.99
CA ILE A 103 -1.63 -1.54 -5.61
C ILE A 103 -0.48 -1.07 -6.52
N SER A 104 0.65 -1.77 -6.48
CA SER A 104 1.80 -1.41 -7.30
C SER A 104 1.52 -1.55 -8.80
N PRO A 105 2.25 -0.84 -9.67
CA PRO A 105 2.12 -0.99 -11.12
C PRO A 105 2.33 -2.43 -11.62
N SER A 106 3.11 -3.24 -10.89
CA SER A 106 3.33 -4.66 -11.19
C SER A 106 2.27 -5.60 -10.62
N LEU A 107 1.28 -5.07 -9.88
CA LEU A 107 0.24 -5.82 -9.17
C LEU A 107 0.76 -6.81 -8.11
N SER A 108 2.05 -6.77 -7.79
CA SER A 108 2.70 -7.73 -6.90
C SER A 108 2.86 -7.22 -5.47
N LYS A 109 2.78 -5.90 -5.26
CA LYS A 109 2.91 -5.26 -3.96
C LYS A 109 1.68 -4.41 -3.67
N ILE A 110 1.35 -4.28 -2.39
CA ILE A 110 0.25 -3.44 -1.93
C ILE A 110 0.79 -2.56 -0.80
N PHE A 111 0.62 -1.26 -0.97
CA PHE A 111 0.81 -0.26 0.06
C PHE A 111 -0.44 -0.20 0.92
N SER A 112 -0.26 -0.20 2.25
CA SER A 112 -1.36 -0.14 3.20
C SER A 112 -0.98 0.63 4.45
N VAL A 113 -1.74 1.67 4.72
CA VAL A 113 -1.74 2.42 5.96
C VAL A 113 -3.17 2.47 6.50
N LYS A 114 -3.34 2.24 7.79
CA LYS A 114 -4.63 2.39 8.47
C LYS A 114 -4.55 3.58 9.41
N GLU A 115 -5.47 4.50 9.23
CA GLU A 115 -5.53 5.74 9.99
C GLU A 115 -6.77 5.76 10.87
N ASN A 116 -6.58 6.06 12.15
CA ASN A 116 -7.66 6.37 13.06
C ASN A 116 -8.20 7.77 12.73
N VAL A 117 -9.45 7.84 12.26
CA VAL A 117 -10.08 9.06 11.77
C VAL A 117 -10.21 10.12 12.87
N GLN A 118 -10.34 9.72 14.14
CA GLN A 118 -10.50 10.62 15.27
C GLN A 118 -9.16 11.21 15.73
N SER A 119 -8.12 10.40 15.85
CA SER A 119 -6.83 10.84 16.39
C SER A 119 -5.87 11.38 15.32
N GLY A 120 -6.03 10.94 14.07
CA GLY A 120 -5.09 11.12 12.96
C GLY A 120 -3.89 10.16 13.04
N GLU A 121 -3.85 9.26 14.03
CA GLU A 121 -2.77 8.27 14.14
C GLU A 121 -2.85 7.26 13.01
N ALA A 122 -1.73 7.03 12.34
CA ALA A 122 -1.66 6.16 11.19
C ALA A 122 -0.60 5.07 11.42
N ILE A 123 -0.93 3.84 11.04
CA ILE A 123 -0.06 2.68 11.19
C ILE A 123 0.18 2.10 9.79
N TYR A 124 1.44 1.91 9.43
CA TYR A 124 1.83 1.20 8.22
C TYR A 124 1.77 -0.32 8.45
N TYR A 125 1.13 -1.01 7.50
CA TYR A 125 0.96 -2.45 7.51
C TYR A 125 1.83 -3.08 6.41
N ARG A 126 2.73 -3.98 6.82
CA ARG A 126 3.56 -4.73 5.88
C ARG A 126 2.82 -5.98 5.39
N PRO A 127 2.60 -6.15 4.07
CA PRO A 127 2.03 -7.36 3.51
C PRO A 127 3.01 -8.52 3.65
N TYR A 128 2.52 -9.67 4.10
CA TYR A 128 3.30 -10.91 4.16
C TYR A 128 2.76 -11.95 3.17
N TYR A 129 1.44 -12.05 3.03
CA TYR A 129 0.79 -13.04 2.18
C TYR A 129 -0.45 -12.44 1.50
N GLY A 130 -0.27 -11.95 0.28
CA GLY A 130 -1.37 -11.40 -0.53
C GLY A 130 -2.17 -10.32 0.20
N ILE A 131 -3.42 -10.62 0.54
CA ILE A 131 -4.36 -9.72 1.22
C ILE A 131 -4.16 -9.63 2.74
N LEU A 132 -3.16 -10.32 3.30
CA LEU A 132 -2.84 -10.31 4.73
C LEU A 132 -1.58 -9.50 5.02
N ALA A 133 -1.68 -8.65 6.03
CA ALA A 133 -0.62 -7.78 6.49
C ALA A 133 -0.51 -7.78 8.03
N ARG A 134 0.60 -7.26 8.55
CA ARG A 134 0.77 -6.99 9.99
C ARG A 134 1.16 -5.54 10.22
N PRO A 135 0.78 -4.95 11.36
CA PRO A 135 1.28 -3.63 11.73
C PRO A 135 2.80 -3.71 11.82
N LYS A 136 3.49 -2.74 11.22
CA LYS A 136 4.96 -2.66 11.22
C LYS A 136 5.44 -1.45 11.99
N GLU A 137 4.90 -0.27 11.70
CA GLU A 137 5.34 0.97 12.31
C GLU A 137 4.20 1.99 12.37
N VAL A 138 4.20 2.78 13.44
CA VAL A 138 3.33 3.96 13.59
C VAL A 138 4.02 5.11 12.85
N LEU A 139 3.27 5.85 12.03
CA LEU A 139 3.79 7.05 11.39
C LEU A 139 4.11 8.10 12.46
N GLU A 140 5.26 8.74 12.34
CA GLU A 140 5.74 9.75 13.30
C GLU A 140 4.74 10.91 13.46
N ASN A 141 4.24 11.42 12.32
CA ASN A 141 3.31 12.53 12.28
C ASN A 141 1.88 12.05 12.02
N LYS A 142 0.93 12.69 12.69
CA LYS A 142 -0.50 12.38 12.57
C LYS A 142 -1.06 12.99 11.30
N ILE A 143 -1.80 12.19 10.53
CA ILE A 143 -2.43 12.63 9.30
C ILE A 143 -3.55 13.63 9.62
N ASN A 144 -3.60 14.71 8.86
CA ASN A 144 -4.63 15.73 8.94
C ASN A 144 -5.24 15.97 7.54
N GLY A 145 -6.49 15.56 7.37
CA GLY A 145 -7.23 15.80 6.12
C GLY A 145 -6.84 14.83 5.00
N ASN A 146 -6.53 15.34 3.81
CA ASN A 146 -6.30 14.53 2.62
C ASN A 146 -4.88 13.97 2.57
N ASN A 147 -4.74 12.84 1.88
CA ASN A 147 -3.46 12.19 1.61
C ASN A 147 -3.44 11.66 0.17
N LYS A 148 -2.25 11.40 -0.36
CA LYS A 148 -2.06 10.78 -1.68
C LYS A 148 -0.97 9.73 -1.63
N VAL A 149 -1.11 8.69 -2.45
CA VAL A 149 -0.10 7.64 -2.61
C VAL A 149 0.42 7.62 -4.04
N LYS A 150 1.74 7.66 -4.20
CA LYS A 150 2.42 7.58 -5.50
C LYS A 150 3.45 6.45 -5.50
N TRP A 151 3.44 5.64 -6.55
CA TRP A 151 4.50 4.65 -6.77
C TRP A 151 5.64 5.28 -7.58
N LEU A 152 6.85 5.32 -7.01
CA LEU A 152 8.08 5.81 -7.69
C LEU A 152 8.79 4.68 -8.47
N ALA A 153 8.56 3.45 -8.02
CA ALA A 153 8.98 2.22 -8.66
C ALA A 153 7.92 1.14 -8.40
N LYS A 154 8.06 -0.04 -8.99
CA LYS A 154 7.20 -1.22 -8.75
C LYS A 154 7.18 -1.67 -7.28
N ASP A 155 8.17 -1.25 -6.50
CA ASP A 155 8.43 -1.67 -5.13
C ASP A 155 8.70 -0.51 -4.16
N ILE A 156 8.36 0.73 -4.56
CA ILE A 156 8.53 1.94 -3.74
C ILE A 156 7.26 2.78 -3.84
N ALA A 157 6.51 2.88 -2.74
CA ALA A 157 5.31 3.70 -2.62
C ALA A 157 5.55 4.83 -1.62
N VAL A 158 5.15 6.05 -1.99
CA VAL A 158 5.24 7.25 -1.14
C VAL A 158 3.85 7.71 -0.81
N LEU A 159 3.54 7.76 0.49
CA LEU A 159 2.37 8.43 1.04
C LEU A 159 2.76 9.87 1.37
N THR A 160 2.07 10.84 0.77
CA THR A 160 2.22 12.27 1.08
C THR A 160 0.96 12.76 1.78
N TYR A 161 1.12 13.48 2.88
CA TYR A 161 0.02 13.98 3.69
C TYR A 161 0.43 15.29 4.39
N LYS A 162 -0.56 16.01 4.93
CA LYS A 162 -0.31 17.11 5.86
C LYS A 162 -0.46 16.63 7.28
N ASP A 163 0.38 17.14 8.17
CA ASP A 163 0.21 16.92 9.60
C ASP A 163 -0.73 17.97 10.24
N LYS A 164 -0.80 17.95 11.58
CA LYS A 164 -1.65 18.87 12.35
C LYS A 164 -1.21 20.33 12.27
N ASN A 165 0.07 20.60 12.02
CA ASN A 165 0.61 21.94 11.85
C ASN A 165 0.39 22.44 10.41
N GLY A 166 0.11 21.52 9.49
CA GLY A 166 -0.08 21.80 8.08
C GLY A 166 1.15 21.51 7.23
N ASP A 167 2.22 21.01 7.86
CA ASP A 167 3.50 20.69 7.24
C ASP A 167 3.34 19.43 6.39
N ILE A 168 3.99 19.43 5.22
CA ILE A 168 4.01 18.27 4.33
C ILE A 168 4.90 17.18 4.91
N GLN A 169 4.34 15.98 5.03
CA GLN A 169 5.03 14.79 5.50
C GLN A 169 4.99 13.71 4.41
N GLN A 170 6.05 12.92 4.34
CA GLN A 170 6.13 11.76 3.46
C GLN A 170 6.53 10.52 4.22
N PHE A 171 5.84 9.42 3.94
CA PHE A 171 6.19 8.09 4.43
C PHE A 171 6.40 7.16 3.24
N VAL A 172 7.48 6.37 3.25
CA VAL A 172 7.84 5.52 2.11
C VAL A 172 7.77 4.03 2.46
N GLY A 173 6.87 3.31 1.80
CA GLY A 173 6.80 1.85 1.83
C GLY A 173 7.76 1.24 0.81
N THR A 174 8.76 0.47 1.27
CA THR A 174 9.77 -0.17 0.42
C THR A 174 9.70 -1.70 0.45
N TYR A 175 9.76 -2.32 -0.74
CA TYR A 175 9.44 -3.74 -0.96
C TYR A 175 10.51 -4.51 -1.74
N GLY A 176 11.75 -4.51 -1.25
CA GLY A 176 12.85 -5.25 -1.86
C GLY A 176 14.18 -4.60 -1.54
N ASP A 177 15.14 -4.84 -2.42
CA ASP A 177 16.46 -4.23 -2.40
C ASP A 177 17.07 -4.25 -3.82
N ARG A 178 18.22 -3.61 -4.00
CA ARG A 178 19.03 -3.62 -5.24
C ARG A 178 20.33 -4.44 -5.16
N LYS A 179 20.50 -5.25 -4.11
CA LYS A 179 21.74 -6.00 -3.81
C LYS A 179 21.50 -7.48 -3.47
N GLY A 180 20.37 -8.05 -3.90
CA GLY A 180 19.97 -9.43 -3.61
C GLY A 180 19.75 -9.77 -2.13
N GLY A 181 19.57 -8.77 -1.27
CA GLY A 181 19.25 -8.96 0.15
C GLY A 181 20.41 -9.38 1.05
N LEU A 182 21.65 -9.33 0.55
CA LEU A 182 22.83 -9.86 1.25
C LEU A 182 23.39 -8.92 2.33
N SER A 183 23.19 -7.61 2.20
CA SER A 183 23.67 -6.60 3.17
C SER A 183 22.84 -5.33 3.11
N TYR A 184 22.70 -4.67 4.26
CA TYR A 184 22.06 -3.36 4.37
C TYR A 184 23.03 -2.26 3.89
N TYR A 185 22.50 -1.24 3.23
CA TYR A 185 23.26 -0.10 2.71
C TYR A 185 22.42 1.18 2.80
N TYR A 186 23.10 2.33 2.75
CA TYR A 186 22.48 3.64 2.85
C TYR A 186 22.32 4.26 1.47
N VAL A 187 21.10 4.66 1.12
CA VAL A 187 20.79 5.17 -0.22
C VAL A 187 21.61 6.41 -0.53
N GLY A 188 21.76 7.31 0.45
CA GLY A 188 22.57 8.52 0.30
C GLY A 188 24.02 8.26 -0.11
N ALA A 189 24.63 7.18 0.41
CA ALA A 189 25.98 6.78 0.06
C ALA A 189 26.04 6.15 -1.34
N GLU A 190 25.06 5.31 -1.69
CA GLU A 190 24.99 4.66 -3.01
C GLU A 190 24.76 5.65 -4.16
N ILE A 191 24.17 6.81 -3.89
CA ILE A 191 23.92 7.85 -4.89
C ILE A 191 25.01 8.93 -4.92
N HIS A 192 26.17 8.70 -4.30
CA HIS A 192 27.28 9.67 -4.32
C HIS A 192 27.62 10.11 -5.76
N GLY A 193 27.88 11.40 -5.97
CA GLY A 193 28.16 11.99 -7.27
C GLY A 193 27.01 12.85 -7.82
N VAL A 194 27.02 13.07 -9.14
CA VAL A 194 26.09 14.01 -9.82
C VAL A 194 25.05 13.24 -10.64
N TRP A 195 23.79 13.59 -10.44
CA TRP A 195 22.64 13.04 -11.13
C TRP A 195 21.87 14.16 -11.82
N GLN A 196 21.50 14.00 -13.09
CA GLN A 196 20.79 15.02 -13.85
C GLN A 196 19.59 14.45 -14.61
N GLY A 197 18.53 15.22 -14.66
CA GLY A 197 17.36 14.98 -15.51
C GLY A 197 16.58 16.26 -15.70
N ASP A 198 16.10 16.48 -16.92
CA ASP A 198 15.43 17.73 -17.33
C ASP A 198 16.21 18.99 -16.87
N ASN A 199 15.56 19.85 -16.07
CA ASN A 199 16.14 21.06 -15.50
C ASN A 199 16.57 20.89 -14.03
N VAL A 200 16.81 19.65 -13.60
CA VAL A 200 17.14 19.30 -12.22
C VAL A 200 18.48 18.57 -12.12
N THR A 201 19.27 18.97 -11.14
CA THR A 201 20.54 18.33 -10.78
C THR A 201 20.53 17.98 -9.30
N VAL A 202 20.86 16.74 -8.98
CA VAL A 202 21.07 16.27 -7.61
C VAL A 202 22.54 15.91 -7.45
N THR A 203 23.20 16.51 -6.48
CA THR A 203 24.60 16.22 -6.16
C THR A 203 24.69 15.69 -4.75
N SER A 204 25.08 14.42 -4.60
CA SER A 204 25.36 13.81 -3.30
C SER A 204 26.85 13.87 -3.03
N GLY A 205 27.24 14.44 -1.90
CA GLY A 205 28.64 14.66 -1.52
C GLY A 205 28.84 14.67 -0.01
N PRO A 206 30.05 15.04 0.48
CA PRO A 206 30.41 14.91 1.89
C PRO A 206 29.47 15.65 2.86
N ASP A 207 28.95 16.81 2.46
CA ASP A 207 28.13 17.67 3.32
C ASP A 207 26.64 17.31 3.31
N GLY A 208 26.21 16.42 2.40
CA GLY A 208 24.82 16.04 2.22
C GLY A 208 24.42 15.95 0.75
N ILE A 209 23.14 16.21 0.49
CA ILE A 209 22.56 16.19 -0.86
C ILE A 209 22.12 17.58 -1.24
N ASN A 210 22.68 18.10 -2.34
CA ASN A 210 22.23 19.35 -2.94
C ASN A 210 21.24 19.08 -4.08
N VAL A 211 20.07 19.69 -4.06
CA VAL A 211 19.06 19.62 -5.12
C VAL A 211 18.96 20.98 -5.79
N THR A 212 19.25 21.04 -7.09
CA THR A 212 19.19 22.25 -7.90
C THR A 212 18.08 22.12 -8.94
N VAL A 213 17.12 23.03 -8.92
CA VAL A 213 16.02 23.12 -9.89
C VAL A 213 16.11 24.47 -10.60
N GLY A 214 16.49 24.46 -11.88
CA GLY A 214 16.80 25.70 -12.60
C GLY A 214 17.96 26.45 -11.93
N ASN A 215 17.69 27.63 -11.36
CA ASN A 215 18.69 28.47 -10.69
C ASN A 215 18.62 28.39 -9.15
N GLU A 216 17.64 27.68 -8.59
CA GLU A 216 17.47 27.53 -7.15
C GLU A 216 18.16 26.25 -6.70
N SER A 217 18.97 26.35 -5.65
CA SER A 217 19.79 25.25 -5.12
C SER A 217 19.56 25.16 -3.61
N GLU A 218 19.32 23.95 -3.13
CA GLU A 218 19.02 23.68 -1.72
C GLU A 218 19.82 22.48 -1.22
N LEU A 219 20.65 22.72 -0.20
CA LEU A 219 21.46 21.70 0.44
C LEU A 219 20.72 21.09 1.63
N PHE A 220 20.63 19.77 1.64
CA PHE A 220 20.08 18.96 2.72
C PHE A 220 21.23 18.21 3.40
N SER A 221 21.59 18.62 4.62
CA SER A 221 22.60 17.94 5.44
C SER A 221 22.15 16.53 5.83
N TRP A 222 23.09 15.61 6.07
CA TRP A 222 22.80 14.21 6.38
C TRP A 222 21.83 13.98 7.56
N GLU A 223 21.80 14.88 8.54
CA GLU A 223 20.86 14.85 9.67
C GLU A 223 19.40 15.13 9.28
N ASN A 224 19.20 15.79 8.14
CA ASN A 224 17.89 16.14 7.60
C ASN A 224 17.37 15.09 6.59
N LEU A 225 18.04 13.94 6.49
CA LEU A 225 17.63 12.83 5.65
C LEU A 225 17.00 11.72 6.50
N GLU A 226 15.85 11.24 6.05
CA GLU A 226 15.21 10.06 6.64
C GLU A 226 15.29 8.87 5.69
N GLN A 227 15.94 7.79 6.13
CA GLN A 227 16.17 6.57 5.35
C GLN A 227 14.97 5.62 5.45
N PHE A 228 14.44 5.19 4.30
CA PHE A 228 13.36 4.21 4.21
C PHE A 228 13.83 2.91 3.58
N GLY A 229 14.16 1.92 4.41
CA GLY A 229 14.71 0.64 3.96
C GLY A 229 16.04 0.85 3.26
N THR A 230 16.27 0.17 2.13
CA THR A 230 17.47 0.32 1.29
C THR A 230 17.15 0.97 -0.07
N LEU A 231 15.96 1.53 -0.24
CA LEU A 231 15.47 1.93 -1.57
C LEU A 231 15.14 3.41 -1.70
N ALA A 232 14.90 4.13 -0.61
CA ALA A 232 14.53 5.54 -0.66
C ALA A 232 15.02 6.34 0.54
N ILE A 233 15.13 7.64 0.35
CA ILE A 233 15.37 8.66 1.38
C ILE A 233 14.42 9.83 1.19
N VAL A 234 13.95 10.42 2.28
CA VAL A 234 13.19 11.68 2.30
C VAL A 234 14.12 12.79 2.78
N LEU A 235 14.16 13.90 2.06
CA LEU A 235 14.95 15.08 2.35
C LEU A 235 14.02 16.08 3.01
N LYS A 236 14.30 16.41 4.27
CA LYS A 236 13.49 17.30 5.09
C LYS A 236 14.15 18.67 5.27
N LYS A 237 13.34 19.68 5.52
CA LYS A 237 13.78 20.99 5.98
C LYS A 237 12.81 21.47 7.05
N ASP A 238 13.34 21.91 8.19
CA ASP A 238 12.51 22.35 9.32
C ASP A 238 11.44 21.32 9.72
N ASN A 239 11.79 20.03 9.65
CA ASN A 239 10.90 18.87 9.87
C ASN A 239 9.76 18.67 8.84
N GLU A 240 9.76 19.42 7.74
CA GLU A 240 8.86 19.25 6.61
C GLU A 240 9.56 18.47 5.47
N ALA A 241 8.87 17.50 4.86
CA ALA A 241 9.38 16.79 3.70
C ALA A 241 9.38 17.72 2.47
N VAL A 242 10.51 17.78 1.75
CA VAL A 242 10.66 18.60 0.53
C VAL A 242 10.81 17.72 -0.71
N TRP A 243 11.66 16.68 -0.62
CA TRP A 243 11.92 15.76 -1.72
C TRP A 243 11.99 14.31 -1.23
N THR A 244 11.62 13.36 -2.07
CA THR A 244 11.98 11.94 -1.91
C THR A 244 12.91 11.54 -3.05
N ILE A 245 14.03 10.90 -2.74
CA ILE A 245 14.88 10.21 -3.72
C ILE A 245 14.65 8.70 -3.58
N ALA A 246 14.41 8.03 -4.70
CA ALA A 246 14.18 6.59 -4.74
C ALA A 246 14.99 5.91 -5.85
N LEU A 247 15.58 4.75 -5.53
CA LEU A 247 16.36 3.93 -6.46
C LEU A 247 15.44 3.18 -7.43
N LYS A 248 15.61 3.41 -8.74
CA LYS A 248 14.81 2.71 -9.76
C LYS A 248 15.18 1.23 -9.85
N GLU A 249 14.36 0.47 -10.55
CA GLU A 249 14.50 -0.99 -10.67
C GLU A 249 15.79 -1.41 -11.38
N ASN A 250 16.33 -0.55 -12.23
CA ASN A 250 17.59 -0.76 -12.94
C ASN A 250 18.82 -0.25 -12.18
N PHE A 251 18.65 0.30 -10.96
CA PHE A 251 19.77 0.73 -10.14
C PHE A 251 20.49 -0.49 -9.58
N GLU A 252 21.81 -0.55 -9.74
CA GLU A 252 22.64 -1.62 -9.21
C GLU A 252 23.51 -1.12 -8.06
N VAL A 253 23.50 -1.85 -6.95
CA VAL A 253 24.36 -1.56 -5.81
C VAL A 253 25.57 -2.48 -5.86
N HIS A 254 26.76 -1.86 -5.90
CA HIS A 254 28.02 -2.57 -5.98
C HIS A 254 28.79 -2.46 -4.65
N SER A 255 29.34 -3.57 -4.16
CA SER A 255 30.26 -3.53 -3.00
C SER A 255 31.64 -2.98 -3.36
N ASP A 256 31.95 -2.90 -4.66
CA ASP A 256 33.23 -2.48 -5.20
C ASP A 256 33.08 -1.09 -5.82
N ALA A 257 33.67 -0.09 -5.18
CA ALA A 257 33.62 1.31 -5.59
C ALA A 257 34.34 1.59 -6.92
N SER A 258 35.10 0.64 -7.47
CA SER A 258 35.70 0.77 -8.80
C SER A 258 34.72 0.47 -9.93
N LYS A 259 33.55 -0.11 -9.62
CA LYS A 259 32.51 -0.35 -10.62
C LYS A 259 31.75 0.92 -10.93
N PRO A 260 31.39 1.14 -12.22
CA PRO A 260 30.62 2.30 -12.60
C PRO A 260 29.24 2.27 -11.93
N THR A 261 28.73 3.45 -11.59
CA THR A 261 27.35 3.61 -11.13
C THR A 261 26.40 3.27 -12.27
N VAL A 262 25.50 2.31 -12.05
CA VAL A 262 24.55 1.84 -13.07
C VAL A 262 23.11 2.09 -12.62
N GLY A 263 22.30 2.57 -13.56
CA GLY A 263 20.86 2.73 -13.42
C GLY A 263 20.44 4.16 -13.11
N ASN A 264 19.20 4.30 -12.64
CA ASN A 264 18.56 5.59 -12.44
C ASN A 264 18.09 5.80 -11.01
N ILE A 265 17.99 7.06 -10.63
CA ILE A 265 17.22 7.47 -9.46
C ILE A 265 16.00 8.26 -9.90
N SER A 266 15.00 8.33 -9.03
CA SER A 266 13.86 9.21 -9.19
C SER A 266 13.84 10.24 -8.07
N LEU A 267 13.57 11.48 -8.44
CA LEU A 267 13.34 12.59 -7.53
C LEU A 267 11.86 12.96 -7.56
N TYR A 268 11.23 13.02 -6.39
CA TYR A 268 9.80 13.29 -6.25
C TYR A 268 9.56 14.44 -5.28
N LYS A 269 8.91 15.51 -5.75
CA LYS A 269 8.59 16.67 -4.90
C LYS A 269 7.50 16.31 -3.90
N ALA A 270 7.74 16.63 -2.63
CA ALA A 270 6.75 16.56 -1.58
C ALA A 270 5.79 17.75 -1.72
N THR A 271 4.56 17.46 -2.15
CA THR A 271 3.48 18.45 -2.30
C THR A 271 2.16 17.70 -2.32
N MET A 272 1.05 18.35 -1.98
CA MET A 272 -0.30 17.78 -2.17
C MET A 272 -0.82 17.92 -3.60
N GLU A 273 -0.19 18.76 -4.43
CA GLU A 273 -0.55 18.95 -5.83
C GLU A 273 -0.18 17.73 -6.68
N GLU A 274 -0.86 17.55 -7.82
CA GLU A 274 -0.52 16.49 -8.76
C GLU A 274 0.83 16.76 -9.42
N ASN A 275 1.73 15.78 -9.33
CA ASN A 275 3.08 15.87 -9.88
C ASN A 275 3.61 14.48 -10.25
N GLN A 276 4.62 14.46 -11.14
CA GLN A 276 5.31 13.24 -11.56
C GLN A 276 6.73 13.23 -11.02
N PRO A 277 7.30 12.05 -10.74
CA PRO A 277 8.71 11.93 -10.41
C PRO A 277 9.58 12.24 -11.64
N ILE A 278 10.70 12.91 -11.39
CA ILE A 278 11.72 13.22 -12.38
C ILE A 278 12.76 12.10 -12.35
N ILE A 279 13.07 11.53 -13.50
CA ILE A 279 14.10 10.48 -13.61
C ILE A 279 15.45 11.16 -13.82
N LEU A 280 16.44 10.81 -12.99
CA LEU A 280 17.78 11.35 -13.06
C LEU A 280 18.76 10.25 -13.49
N ASN A 281 19.70 10.63 -14.34
CA ASN A 281 20.80 9.79 -14.83
C ASN A 281 22.10 10.23 -14.16
N TYR A 282 22.96 9.26 -13.85
CA TYR A 282 24.29 9.55 -13.34
C TYR A 282 25.12 10.24 -14.42
N ILE A 283 25.87 11.27 -14.04
CA ILE A 283 26.85 11.93 -14.88
C ILE A 283 28.22 11.63 -14.30
N ASP A 284 29.01 10.87 -15.04
CA ASP A 284 30.43 10.75 -14.75
C ASP A 284 31.07 12.14 -14.90
N SER A 285 31.59 12.65 -13.80
CA SER A 285 32.50 13.78 -13.81
C SER A 285 33.81 13.32 -14.47
N ASN A 286 33.92 13.55 -15.78
CA ASN A 286 35.19 13.49 -16.53
C ASN A 286 36.23 14.46 -15.93
#